data_AF-A0A849BRD7-F1
#
_entry.id   AF-A0A849BRD7-F1
#
_cell.length_a   1.000
_cell.length_b   1.000
_cell.length_c   1.000
_cell.angle_alpha   90.00
_cell.angle_beta   90.00
_cell.angle_gamma   90.00
#
_symmetry.space_group_name_H-M   'P 1'
#
loop_
_entity.id
_entity.type
_entity.pdbx_description
1 polymer ?
#
loop_
_entity_poly.entity_id
_entity_poly.type
_entity_poly.pdbx_seq_one_letter_code
_entity_poly.pdbx_strand_id
1 'polypeptide(L)'
;SPGGVAPAPRPPRPAWHWVVGAAALLVALVGGSVLAVTGARAAWDALGDGSFLGLEEGERYGDNPVLDALWDDCEAGDGLACDDLFDSSGFGTAYETFGLTCGERFTEASAPEWCQDELDGTPVREDVRPADDAVLDRLRDGCAAGDGVDCDELYALAEEGSDDERFGVTCGERYSQLRAPDFCAEALG
;
A
#
# COMPACT_ATOMS: atom_id res chain seq x y z
N SER A 1 15.27 91.55 55.90
CA SER A 1 15.13 90.56 54.81
C SER A 1 16.34 90.57 53.92
N PRO A 2 17.08 89.45 53.78
CA PRO A 2 17.79 89.15 52.54
C PRO A 2 17.16 87.92 51.85
N GLY A 3 16.99 88.04 50.54
CA GLY A 3 16.31 87.08 49.68
C GLY A 3 17.14 85.83 49.39
N GLY A 4 16.45 84.70 49.29
CA GLY A 4 17.01 83.41 48.87
C GLY A 4 17.16 83.33 47.36
N VAL A 5 18.32 82.89 46.89
CA VAL A 5 18.59 82.56 45.50
C VAL A 5 18.12 81.13 45.24
N ALA A 6 17.27 80.94 44.23
CA ALA A 6 16.80 79.62 43.83
C ALA A 6 17.92 78.81 43.14
N PRO A 7 18.02 77.49 43.40
CA PRO A 7 19.05 76.66 42.79
C PRO A 7 18.82 76.43 41.29
N ALA A 8 19.91 76.35 40.54
CA ALA A 8 19.93 76.18 39.09
C ALA A 8 19.34 74.82 38.63
N PRO A 9 18.70 74.75 37.46
CA PRO A 9 18.15 73.51 36.92
C PRO A 9 19.27 72.53 36.53
N ARG A 10 19.02 71.22 36.73
CA ARG A 10 19.95 70.15 36.37
C ARG A 10 20.02 69.96 34.84
N PRO A 11 21.19 69.59 34.29
CA PRO A 11 21.32 69.33 32.86
C PRO A 11 20.53 68.08 32.42
N PRO A 12 19.98 68.06 31.20
CA PRO A 12 19.30 66.88 30.66
C PRO A 12 20.29 65.74 30.45
N ARG A 13 19.84 64.50 30.69
CA ARG A 13 20.66 63.29 30.45
C ARG A 13 20.93 63.11 28.95
N PRO A 14 22.13 62.68 28.55
CA PRO A 14 22.47 62.56 27.14
C PRO A 14 21.70 61.39 26.48
N ALA A 15 21.03 61.68 25.37
CA ALA A 15 20.17 60.75 24.62
C ALA A 15 20.90 59.50 24.10
N TRP A 16 22.24 59.53 24.05
CA TRP A 16 23.12 58.43 23.68
C TRP A 16 22.85 57.13 24.44
N HIS A 17 22.51 57.20 25.73
CA HIS A 17 22.24 55.99 26.52
C HIS A 17 21.01 55.21 26.03
N TRP A 18 20.01 55.90 25.46
CA TRP A 18 18.83 55.24 24.87
C TRP A 18 19.16 54.52 23.58
N VAL A 19 20.03 55.10 22.75
CA VAL A 19 20.47 54.49 21.48
C VAL A 19 21.30 53.24 21.73
N VAL A 20 22.24 53.30 22.67
CA VAL A 20 23.07 52.13 23.03
C VAL A 20 22.23 51.02 23.66
N GLY A 21 21.29 51.37 24.55
CA GLY A 21 20.38 50.41 25.16
C GLY A 21 19.49 49.71 24.12
N ALA A 22 18.94 50.46 23.16
CA ALA A 22 18.12 49.92 22.10
C ALA A 22 18.92 49.00 21.14
N ALA A 23 20.15 49.40 20.77
CA ALA A 23 21.01 48.59 19.92
C ALA A 23 21.43 47.27 20.59
N ALA A 24 21.81 47.30 21.88
CA ALA A 24 22.16 46.10 22.64
C ALA A 24 20.97 45.15 22.81
N LEU A 25 19.77 45.68 23.05
CA LEU A 25 18.55 44.88 23.15
C LEU A 25 18.21 44.21 21.81
N LEU A 26 18.30 44.95 20.69
CA LEU A 26 18.06 44.39 19.37
C LEU A 26 19.05 43.27 19.01
N VAL A 27 20.33 43.44 19.32
CA VAL A 27 21.35 42.39 19.10
C VAL A 27 21.08 41.15 19.96
N ALA A 28 20.68 41.33 21.23
CA ALA A 28 20.33 40.21 22.10
C ALA A 28 19.07 39.47 21.63
N LEU A 29 18.05 40.22 21.18
CA LEU A 29 16.82 39.65 20.64
C LEU A 29 17.08 38.88 19.35
N VAL A 30 17.80 39.47 18.38
CA VAL A 30 18.09 38.82 17.09
C VAL A 30 19.04 37.63 17.29
N GLY A 31 20.12 37.79 18.08
CA GLY A 31 21.06 36.70 18.35
C GLY A 31 20.43 35.54 19.13
N GLY A 32 19.60 35.83 20.13
CA GLY A 32 18.84 34.82 20.87
C GLY A 32 17.81 34.11 19.99
N SER A 33 17.15 34.84 19.09
CA SER A 33 16.22 34.26 18.09
C SER A 33 16.92 33.28 17.16
N VAL A 34 18.10 33.65 16.64
CA VAL A 34 18.88 32.79 15.72
C VAL A 34 19.37 31.53 16.43
N LEU A 35 19.83 31.61 17.68
CA LEU A 35 20.23 30.45 18.49
C LEU A 35 19.06 29.52 18.81
N ALA A 36 17.90 30.08 19.16
CA ALA A 36 16.69 29.27 19.37
C ALA A 36 16.21 28.60 18.09
N VAL A 37 16.28 29.30 16.96
CA VAL A 37 15.84 28.79 15.64
C VAL A 37 16.80 27.74 15.06
N THR A 38 18.11 27.88 15.29
CA THR A 38 19.12 26.88 14.86
C THR A 38 19.12 25.66 15.77
N GLY A 39 18.98 25.85 17.09
CA GLY A 39 18.79 24.75 18.04
C GLY A 39 17.50 23.97 17.80
N ALA A 40 16.42 24.66 17.42
CA ALA A 40 15.17 24.00 17.01
C ALA A 40 15.38 23.18 15.73
N ARG A 41 16.01 23.74 14.68
CA ARG A 41 16.29 22.98 13.43
C ARG A 41 17.08 21.71 13.66
N ALA A 42 18.15 21.76 14.46
CA ALA A 42 18.92 20.57 14.81
C ALA A 42 18.09 19.54 15.60
N ALA A 43 17.11 19.98 16.39
CA ALA A 43 16.18 19.09 17.07
C ALA A 43 15.12 18.51 16.12
N TRP A 44 14.68 19.24 15.09
CA TRP A 44 13.78 18.70 14.06
C TRP A 44 14.49 17.69 13.16
N ASP A 45 15.76 17.93 12.78
CA ASP A 45 16.55 16.98 11.99
C ASP A 45 16.82 15.66 12.77
N ALA A 46 16.89 15.73 14.10
CA ALA A 46 17.04 14.56 14.98
C ALA A 46 15.71 13.87 15.35
N LEU A 47 14.56 14.43 14.95
CA LEU A 47 13.23 13.88 15.20
C LEU A 47 12.44 13.60 13.91
N GLY A 48 12.98 14.02 12.75
CA GLY A 48 12.34 13.92 11.44
C GLY A 48 12.73 12.67 10.65
N ASP A 49 13.51 11.77 11.24
CA ASP A 49 13.97 10.52 10.62
C ASP A 49 13.06 9.32 10.92
N GLY A 50 11.89 9.52 11.54
CA GLY A 50 10.88 8.45 11.72
C GLY A 50 11.29 7.29 12.65
N SER A 51 12.57 7.21 13.03
CA SER A 51 13.24 6.12 13.75
C SER A 51 12.66 5.78 15.13
N PHE A 52 11.76 6.61 15.67
CA PHE A 52 11.27 6.49 17.03
C PHE A 52 10.22 5.38 17.22
N LEU A 53 9.57 4.88 16.14
CA LEU A 53 8.51 3.86 16.25
C LEU A 53 8.95 2.43 15.93
N GLY A 54 10.23 2.19 15.58
CA GLY A 54 10.68 0.84 15.21
C GLY A 54 10.06 0.32 13.91
N LEU A 55 9.52 1.23 13.09
CA LEU A 55 9.21 0.98 11.70
C LEU A 55 10.43 1.51 10.93
N GLU A 56 11.41 0.66 10.66
CA GLU A 56 12.49 1.02 9.72
C GLU A 56 11.83 1.17 8.34
N GLU A 57 11.42 2.38 7.96
CA GLU A 57 11.13 2.69 6.56
C GLU A 57 12.45 2.50 5.79
N GLY A 58 12.56 1.39 5.07
CA GLY A 58 13.74 1.07 4.27
C GLY A 58 13.65 1.77 2.92
N GLU A 59 14.77 2.30 2.44
CA GLU A 59 14.81 2.99 1.14
C GLU A 59 15.13 2.04 -0.01
N ARG A 60 15.82 0.94 0.28
CA ARG A 60 16.29 -0.06 -0.69
C ARG A 60 16.61 -1.38 0.00
N TYR A 61 16.74 -2.44 -0.79
CA TYR A 61 17.11 -3.77 -0.34
C TYR A 61 18.29 -3.75 0.66
N GLY A 62 18.13 -4.51 1.74
CA GLY A 62 19.04 -4.62 2.88
C GLY A 62 18.76 -3.62 4.01
N ASP A 63 17.91 -2.61 3.78
CA ASP A 63 17.58 -1.60 4.80
C ASP A 63 16.44 -2.08 5.73
N ASN A 64 15.59 -3.01 5.30
CA ASN A 64 14.50 -3.54 6.13
C ASN A 64 14.30 -5.04 5.85
N PRO A 65 14.54 -5.94 6.83
CA PRO A 65 14.48 -7.38 6.60
C PRO A 65 13.07 -7.93 6.30
N VAL A 66 12.01 -7.20 6.66
CA VAL A 66 10.63 -7.56 6.30
C VAL A 66 10.36 -7.24 4.84
N LEU A 67 10.76 -6.05 4.38
CA LEU A 67 10.64 -5.67 2.97
C LEU A 67 11.61 -6.48 2.09
N ASP A 68 12.77 -6.87 2.61
CA ASP A 68 13.72 -7.75 1.91
C ASP A 68 13.12 -9.13 1.63
N ALA A 69 12.36 -9.69 2.58
CA ALA A 69 11.70 -10.97 2.39
C ALA A 69 10.66 -10.89 1.26
N LEU A 70 9.84 -9.82 1.24
CA LEU A 70 8.89 -9.58 0.16
C LEU A 70 9.59 -9.32 -1.18
N TRP A 71 10.72 -8.62 -1.18
CA TRP A 71 11.55 -8.43 -2.37
C TRP A 71 12.05 -9.75 -2.93
N ASP A 72 12.61 -10.63 -2.09
CA ASP A 72 13.15 -11.93 -2.50
C ASP A 72 12.03 -12.82 -3.10
N ASP A 73 10.85 -12.84 -2.48
CA ASP A 73 9.69 -13.60 -2.99
C ASP A 73 9.15 -13.02 -4.31
N CYS A 74 9.07 -11.69 -4.42
CA CYS A 74 8.71 -11.00 -5.67
C CYS A 74 9.72 -11.26 -6.79
N GLU A 75 11.02 -11.26 -6.49
CA GLU A 75 12.09 -11.63 -7.43
C GLU A 75 11.95 -13.09 -7.87
N ALA A 76 11.53 -13.99 -6.97
CA ALA A 76 11.23 -15.37 -7.29
C ALA A 76 9.97 -15.55 -8.16
N GLY A 77 9.12 -14.53 -8.25
CA GLY A 77 7.94 -14.49 -9.13
C GLY A 77 6.60 -14.59 -8.43
N ASP A 78 6.57 -14.49 -7.10
CA ASP A 78 5.33 -14.35 -6.34
C ASP A 78 4.76 -12.95 -6.57
N GLY A 79 3.67 -12.88 -7.33
CA GLY A 79 3.05 -11.61 -7.68
C GLY A 79 2.35 -10.94 -6.50
N LEU A 80 1.76 -11.71 -5.58
CA LEU A 80 1.22 -11.20 -4.33
C LEU A 80 2.32 -10.55 -3.48
N ALA A 81 3.50 -11.16 -3.40
CA ALA A 81 4.64 -10.56 -2.69
C ALA A 81 5.09 -9.22 -3.33
N CYS A 82 5.01 -9.08 -4.65
CA CYS A 82 5.28 -7.81 -5.32
C CYS A 82 4.25 -6.73 -4.95
N ASP A 83 2.96 -7.09 -4.90
CA ASP A 83 1.87 -6.18 -4.53
C ASP A 83 1.99 -5.75 -3.05
N ASP A 84 2.24 -6.71 -2.16
CA ASP A 84 2.48 -6.46 -0.73
C ASP A 84 3.72 -5.58 -0.50
N LEU A 85 4.78 -5.77 -1.28
CA LEU A 85 5.98 -4.95 -1.22
C LEU A 85 5.70 -3.51 -1.62
N PHE A 86 4.94 -3.29 -2.70
CA PHE A 86 4.54 -1.96 -3.13
C PHE A 86 3.72 -1.25 -2.04
N ASP A 87 2.67 -1.89 -1.50
CA ASP A 87 1.79 -1.29 -0.48
C ASP A 87 2.51 -1.03 0.86
N SER A 88 3.45 -1.90 1.23
CA SER A 88 4.21 -1.80 2.49
C SER A 88 5.40 -0.84 2.42
N SER A 89 5.80 -0.41 1.22
CA SER A 89 6.97 0.42 1.00
C SER A 89 6.69 1.92 1.17
N GLY A 90 7.74 2.69 1.44
CA GLY A 90 7.66 4.15 1.45
C GLY A 90 7.60 4.72 0.02
N PHE A 91 6.90 5.84 -0.14
CA PHE A 91 6.86 6.57 -1.41
C PHE A 91 8.25 7.03 -1.86
N GLY A 92 8.58 6.80 -3.13
CA GLY A 92 9.85 7.13 -3.77
C GLY A 92 11.00 6.19 -3.43
N THR A 93 10.74 5.07 -2.75
CA THR A 93 11.77 4.10 -2.38
C THR A 93 12.04 3.11 -3.51
N ALA A 94 13.20 2.44 -3.47
CA ALA A 94 13.51 1.39 -4.41
C ALA A 94 12.59 0.16 -4.22
N TYR A 95 12.11 -0.10 -3.00
CA TYR A 95 11.11 -1.14 -2.73
C TYR A 95 9.81 -0.85 -3.48
N GLU A 96 9.32 0.39 -3.41
CA GLU A 96 8.10 0.81 -4.12
C GLU A 96 8.25 0.59 -5.63
N THR A 97 9.34 1.05 -6.21
CA THR A 97 9.56 0.92 -7.66
C THR A 97 9.70 -0.55 -8.08
N PHE A 98 10.36 -1.37 -7.27
CA PHE A 98 10.53 -2.79 -7.55
C PHE A 98 9.20 -3.56 -7.47
N GLY A 99 8.40 -3.33 -6.41
CA GLY A 99 7.06 -3.90 -6.27
C GLY A 99 6.14 -3.46 -7.40
N LEU A 100 6.08 -2.16 -7.68
CA LEU A 100 5.27 -1.56 -8.77
C LEU A 100 5.57 -2.19 -10.14
N THR A 101 6.83 -2.50 -10.41
CA THR A 101 7.25 -3.07 -11.70
C THR A 101 7.16 -4.59 -11.74
N CYS A 102 6.52 -5.20 -10.74
CA CYS A 102 6.44 -6.63 -10.51
C CYS A 102 7.81 -7.30 -10.58
N GLY A 103 8.77 -6.76 -9.82
CA GLY A 103 10.16 -7.21 -9.83
C GLY A 103 10.87 -6.91 -11.14
N GLU A 104 10.70 -5.69 -11.67
CA GLU A 104 11.30 -5.19 -12.93
C GLU A 104 10.89 -5.96 -14.20
N ARG A 105 9.84 -6.78 -14.13
CA ARG A 105 9.30 -7.49 -15.30
C ARG A 105 8.54 -6.57 -16.24
N PHE A 106 8.00 -5.47 -15.70
CA PHE A 106 7.33 -4.41 -16.44
C PHE A 106 8.03 -3.08 -16.25
N THR A 107 7.80 -2.14 -17.17
CA THR A 107 8.17 -0.74 -16.92
C THR A 107 7.07 -0.07 -16.10
N GLU A 108 7.37 1.02 -15.39
CA GLU A 108 6.33 1.80 -14.67
C GLU A 108 5.16 2.21 -15.58
N ALA A 109 5.43 2.46 -16.87
CA ALA A 109 4.41 2.85 -17.85
C ALA A 109 3.55 1.67 -18.34
N SER A 110 3.96 0.44 -18.08
CA SER A 110 3.32 -0.79 -18.57
C SER A 110 3.06 -1.79 -17.45
N ALA A 111 3.25 -1.41 -16.20
CA ALA A 111 2.99 -2.26 -15.06
C ALA A 111 1.49 -2.54 -14.96
N PRO A 112 1.09 -3.79 -14.68
CA PRO A 112 -0.31 -4.10 -14.39
C PRO A 112 -0.74 -3.40 -13.09
N GLU A 113 -2.05 -3.33 -12.87
CA GLU A 113 -2.60 -2.81 -11.60
C GLU A 113 -2.29 -3.76 -10.43
N TRP A 114 -2.24 -5.07 -10.71
CA TRP A 114 -1.98 -6.13 -9.74
C TRP A 114 -0.97 -7.12 -10.34
N CYS A 115 0.18 -7.27 -9.68
CA CYS A 115 1.23 -8.19 -10.11
C CYS A 115 0.82 -9.65 -9.91
N GLN A 116 0.05 -9.97 -8.85
CA GLN A 116 -0.47 -11.31 -8.59
C GLN A 116 -1.27 -11.88 -9.77
N ASP A 117 -2.08 -11.05 -10.43
CA ASP A 117 -2.96 -11.48 -11.53
C ASP A 117 -2.16 -11.88 -12.77
N GLU A 118 -1.00 -11.26 -12.97
CA GLU A 118 -0.16 -11.46 -14.16
C GLU A 118 0.94 -12.51 -13.93
N LEU A 119 1.52 -12.57 -12.72
CA LEU A 119 2.67 -13.43 -12.43
C LEU A 119 2.30 -14.80 -11.86
N ASP A 120 1.32 -14.88 -10.96
CA ASP A 120 0.99 -16.14 -10.30
C ASP A 120 0.14 -17.06 -11.17
N GLY A 121 -0.43 -16.52 -12.26
CA GLY A 121 -1.31 -17.26 -13.17
C GLY A 121 -2.51 -17.89 -12.45
N THR A 122 -2.78 -17.49 -11.20
CA THR A 122 -3.94 -17.90 -10.43
C THR A 122 -5.11 -17.04 -10.89
N PRO A 123 -6.16 -17.62 -11.47
CA PRO A 123 -7.34 -16.86 -11.79
C PRO A 123 -7.92 -16.29 -10.49
N VAL A 124 -8.05 -14.97 -10.43
CA VAL A 124 -8.77 -14.24 -9.40
C VAL A 124 -10.13 -14.92 -9.19
N ARG A 125 -10.35 -15.49 -8.01
CA ARG A 125 -11.66 -15.98 -7.58
C ARG A 125 -12.42 -14.87 -6.86
N GLU A 126 -12.86 -13.89 -7.63
CA GLU A 126 -13.86 -12.86 -7.32
C GLU A 126 -13.88 -12.06 -8.63
N ASP A 127 -14.82 -12.18 -9.56
CA ASP A 127 -16.27 -12.23 -9.51
C ASP A 127 -16.73 -12.91 -10.81
N VAL A 128 -17.68 -13.86 -10.72
CA VAL A 128 -18.35 -14.61 -11.80
C VAL A 128 -17.98 -14.15 -13.23
N ARG A 129 -16.78 -14.50 -13.69
CA ARG A 129 -16.54 -14.70 -15.12
C ARG A 129 -17.04 -16.11 -15.40
N PRO A 130 -17.87 -16.32 -16.43
CA PRO A 130 -18.13 -17.67 -16.91
C PRO A 130 -16.80 -18.40 -17.02
N ALA A 131 -16.75 -19.65 -16.55
CA ALA A 131 -15.58 -20.48 -16.80
C ALA A 131 -15.28 -20.42 -18.31
N ASP A 132 -13.99 -20.35 -18.67
CA ASP A 132 -13.65 -20.35 -20.09
C ASP A 132 -14.19 -21.63 -20.76
N ASP A 133 -14.46 -21.54 -22.06
CA ASP A 133 -15.07 -22.65 -22.81
C ASP A 133 -14.24 -23.94 -22.68
N ALA A 134 -12.92 -23.84 -22.48
CA ALA A 134 -12.03 -25.00 -22.35
C ALA A 134 -12.18 -25.71 -21.00
N VAL A 135 -12.45 -24.98 -19.91
CA VAL A 135 -12.79 -25.54 -18.60
C VAL A 135 -14.15 -26.21 -18.66
N LEU A 136 -15.16 -25.57 -19.24
CA LEU A 136 -16.49 -26.14 -19.41
C LEU A 136 -16.45 -27.42 -20.26
N ASP A 137 -15.71 -27.42 -21.38
CA ASP A 137 -15.53 -28.60 -22.23
C ASP A 137 -14.92 -29.78 -21.45
N ARG A 138 -13.89 -29.53 -20.62
CA ARG A 138 -13.27 -30.59 -19.80
C ARG A 138 -14.24 -31.18 -18.78
N LEU A 139 -14.96 -30.31 -18.06
CA LEU A 139 -15.95 -30.74 -17.06
C LEU A 139 -17.10 -31.49 -17.72
N ARG A 140 -17.52 -31.04 -18.90
CA ARG A 140 -18.54 -31.72 -19.72
C ARG A 140 -18.10 -33.11 -20.14
N ASP A 141 -16.85 -33.28 -20.58
CA ASP A 141 -16.29 -34.58 -20.95
C ASP A 141 -16.23 -35.53 -19.73
N GLY A 142 -15.81 -35.04 -18.57
CA GLY A 142 -15.79 -35.82 -17.32
C GLY A 142 -17.18 -36.23 -16.84
N CYS A 143 -18.13 -35.28 -16.82
CA CYS A 143 -19.52 -35.56 -16.50
C CYS A 143 -20.15 -36.56 -17.49
N ALA A 144 -19.86 -36.44 -18.79
CA ALA A 144 -20.28 -37.40 -19.80
C ALA A 144 -19.67 -38.79 -19.56
N ALA A 145 -18.44 -38.86 -19.06
CA ALA A 145 -17.79 -40.10 -18.62
C ALA A 145 -18.38 -40.68 -17.33
N GLY A 146 -19.13 -39.88 -16.56
CA GLY A 146 -19.83 -40.31 -15.35
C GLY A 146 -19.16 -39.88 -14.06
N ASP A 147 -18.19 -38.96 -14.13
CA ASP A 147 -17.66 -38.31 -12.94
C ASP A 147 -18.71 -37.34 -12.38
N GLY A 148 -19.23 -37.65 -11.19
CA GLY A 148 -20.26 -36.84 -10.56
C GLY A 148 -19.73 -35.52 -9.99
N VAL A 149 -18.44 -35.44 -9.64
CA VAL A 149 -17.81 -34.20 -9.20
C VAL A 149 -17.73 -33.24 -10.37
N ASP A 150 -17.32 -33.73 -11.54
CA ASP A 150 -17.29 -32.90 -12.76
C ASP A 150 -18.69 -32.45 -13.18
N CYS A 151 -19.74 -33.26 -12.97
CA CYS A 151 -21.12 -32.83 -13.21
C CYS A 151 -21.56 -31.69 -12.28
N ASP A 152 -21.23 -31.78 -10.99
CA ASP A 152 -21.58 -30.76 -10.00
C ASP A 152 -20.82 -29.45 -10.26
N GLU A 153 -19.54 -29.54 -10.60
CA GLU A 153 -18.73 -28.37 -10.93
C GLU A 153 -19.14 -27.73 -12.26
N LEU A 154 -19.51 -28.53 -13.28
CA LEU A 154 -20.09 -28.02 -14.52
C LEU A 154 -21.37 -27.22 -14.27
N TYR A 155 -22.29 -27.76 -13.46
CA TYR A 155 -23.53 -27.04 -13.10
C TYR A 155 -23.25 -25.74 -12.37
N ALA A 156 -22.27 -25.73 -11.45
CA ALA A 156 -21.94 -24.55 -10.66
C ALA A 156 -21.28 -23.43 -11.46
N LEU A 157 -20.53 -23.76 -12.52
CA LEU A 157 -19.74 -22.80 -13.30
C LEU A 157 -20.41 -22.37 -14.61
N ALA A 158 -21.32 -23.16 -15.15
CA ALA A 158 -22.00 -22.86 -16.41
C ALA A 158 -22.91 -21.63 -16.30
N GLU A 159 -23.07 -20.91 -17.43
CA GLU A 159 -24.01 -19.80 -17.51
C GLU A 159 -25.46 -20.29 -17.33
N GLU A 160 -26.28 -19.53 -16.58
CA GLU A 160 -27.69 -19.85 -16.35
C GLU A 160 -28.45 -20.03 -17.67
N GLY A 161 -29.19 -21.13 -17.81
CA GLY A 161 -29.95 -21.48 -19.00
C GLY A 161 -29.14 -22.09 -20.15
N SER A 162 -27.83 -22.23 -20.01
CA SER A 162 -26.95 -22.83 -21.03
C SER A 162 -27.24 -24.33 -21.23
N ASP A 163 -26.67 -24.91 -22.30
CA ASP A 163 -26.71 -26.36 -22.50
C ASP A 163 -25.88 -27.10 -21.42
N ASP A 164 -24.80 -26.50 -20.95
CA ASP A 164 -23.90 -27.10 -19.95
C ASP A 164 -24.49 -27.09 -18.55
N GLU A 165 -25.17 -26.01 -18.16
CA GLU A 165 -25.92 -25.97 -16.90
C GLU A 165 -26.96 -27.10 -16.85
N ARG A 166 -27.72 -27.27 -17.95
CA ARG A 166 -28.73 -28.32 -18.07
C ARG A 166 -28.12 -29.72 -18.11
N PHE A 167 -26.95 -29.87 -18.71
CA PHE A 167 -26.24 -31.14 -18.76
C PHE A 167 -25.70 -31.53 -17.37
N GLY A 168 -25.06 -30.60 -16.66
CA GLY A 168 -24.55 -30.77 -15.30
C GLY A 168 -25.66 -31.10 -14.30
N VAL A 169 -26.74 -30.30 -14.26
CA VAL A 169 -27.86 -30.50 -13.31
C VAL A 169 -28.61 -31.82 -13.53
N THR A 170 -28.43 -32.47 -14.67
CA THR A 170 -29.04 -33.78 -14.96
C THR A 170 -28.06 -34.95 -14.78
N CYS A 171 -26.88 -34.67 -14.20
CA CYS A 171 -25.74 -35.58 -14.06
C CYS A 171 -25.35 -36.23 -15.39
N GLY A 172 -25.22 -35.41 -16.43
CA GLY A 172 -24.96 -35.87 -17.80
C GLY A 172 -26.16 -36.58 -18.41
N GLU A 173 -27.36 -36.00 -18.24
CA GLU A 173 -28.64 -36.52 -18.73
C GLU A 173 -29.05 -37.90 -18.20
N ARG A 174 -28.40 -38.39 -17.13
CA ARG A 174 -28.75 -39.66 -16.48
C ARG A 174 -30.03 -39.55 -15.66
N TYR A 175 -30.37 -38.34 -15.22
CA TYR A 175 -31.60 -38.02 -14.52
C TYR A 175 -32.41 -36.97 -15.30
N SER A 176 -33.73 -37.03 -15.19
CA SER A 176 -34.56 -35.91 -15.63
C SER A 176 -34.40 -34.74 -14.65
N GLN A 177 -34.53 -33.49 -15.11
CA GLN A 177 -34.46 -32.30 -14.23
C GLN A 177 -35.34 -32.38 -12.97
N LEU A 178 -36.51 -33.02 -13.04
CA LEU A 178 -37.42 -33.17 -11.89
C LEU A 178 -37.03 -34.30 -10.90
N ARG A 179 -35.97 -35.05 -11.20
CA ARG A 179 -35.53 -36.23 -10.44
C ARG A 179 -34.02 -36.28 -10.28
N ALA A 180 -33.33 -35.20 -10.64
CA ALA A 180 -31.90 -35.11 -10.40
C ALA A 180 -31.66 -35.09 -8.88
N PRO A 181 -30.58 -35.76 -8.41
CA PRO A 181 -30.13 -35.59 -7.04
C PRO A 181 -29.64 -34.15 -6.82
N ASP A 182 -29.57 -33.73 -5.56
CA ASP A 182 -29.00 -32.41 -5.21
C ASP A 182 -27.48 -32.36 -5.51
N PHE A 183 -26.80 -33.51 -5.45
CA PHE A 183 -25.37 -33.67 -5.77
C PHE A 183 -25.14 -34.93 -6.63
N CYS A 184 -24.58 -34.73 -7.82
CA CYS A 184 -24.22 -35.79 -8.75
C CYS A 184 -23.03 -36.61 -8.25
N ALA A 185 -22.07 -36.00 -7.55
CA ALA A 185 -20.92 -36.68 -6.96
C ALA A 185 -21.36 -37.83 -6.04
N GLU A 186 -22.38 -37.59 -5.20
CA GLU A 186 -22.89 -38.61 -4.28
C GLU A 186 -23.68 -39.71 -5.00
N ALA A 187 -24.34 -39.37 -6.11
CA ALA A 187 -25.18 -40.30 -6.86
C ALA A 187 -24.40 -41.20 -7.83
N LEU A 188 -23.27 -40.70 -8.36
CA LEU A 188 -22.47 -41.40 -9.37
C LEU A 188 -21.24 -42.12 -8.79
N GLY A 189 -20.78 -41.76 -7.59
CA GLY A 189 -19.73 -42.46 -6.84
C GLY A 189 -18.33 -41.96 -7.16
#